data_AF-A0A2V8IV18-F1
#
_entry.id   AF-A0A2V8IV18-F1
#
_cell.length_a   1.000
_cell.length_b   1.000
_cell.length_c   1.000
_cell.angle_alpha   90.00
_cell.angle_beta   90.00
_cell.angle_gamma   90.00
#
_symmetry.space_group_name_H-M   'P 1'
#
loop_
_entity.id
_entity.type
_entity.pdbx_description
1 polymer ?
#
loop_
_entity_poly.entity_id
_entity_poly.type
_entity_poly.pdbx_seq_one_letter_code
_entity_poly.pdbx_strand_id
1 'polypeptide(L)'
;MPIVVGVLVTVVLSSPLQGSSAGVSVSHREYVETVIRALSQAHDALAAVNAESSENILGKMTALKMGKIELDSAARSLAPFTTDRNENRKTASETLVTAFGMVVKSLDMQVSLYERLDGASSEDDLKGMRSVISDAAVMYKQASKLMLTAASVVVASAVVPDPADPDNHIALAMTAADKAALLKMLKTGFGGTLVNTIGDTGPATAAKLMLEGIGQDWRLAPEK
;
A
#
# COMPACT_ATOMS: atom_id res chain seq x y z
N MET A 1 -24.71 21.72 -17.87
CA MET A 1 -24.60 21.73 -16.38
C MET A 1 -25.38 20.52 -15.86
N PRO A 2 -24.87 19.80 -14.85
CA PRO A 2 -23.90 18.71 -14.98
C PRO A 2 -24.55 17.31 -15.02
N ILE A 3 -23.86 16.39 -15.67
CA ILE A 3 -24.14 14.94 -15.67
C ILE A 3 -23.53 14.37 -14.39
N VAL A 4 -24.37 13.84 -13.51
CA VAL A 4 -23.96 13.10 -12.32
C VAL A 4 -23.63 11.68 -12.75
N VAL A 5 -22.34 11.34 -12.80
CA VAL A 5 -21.87 9.96 -12.95
C VAL A 5 -21.78 9.36 -11.54
N GLY A 6 -22.87 8.72 -11.11
CA GLY A 6 -22.89 7.93 -9.89
C GLY A 6 -22.17 6.61 -10.11
N VAL A 7 -21.06 6.40 -9.40
CA VAL A 7 -20.38 5.11 -9.32
C VAL A 7 -21.24 4.18 -8.46
N LEU A 8 -21.86 3.20 -9.11
CA LEU A 8 -22.65 2.15 -8.47
C LEU A 8 -21.69 1.12 -7.85
N VAL A 9 -21.55 1.14 -6.52
CA VAL A 9 -20.85 0.08 -5.78
C VAL A 9 -21.86 -1.03 -5.51
N THR A 10 -21.77 -2.12 -6.27
CA THR A 10 -22.60 -3.31 -6.06
C THR A 10 -22.13 -4.04 -4.80
N VAL A 11 -22.88 -3.92 -3.71
CA VAL A 11 -22.67 -4.73 -2.50
C VAL A 11 -23.37 -6.07 -2.70
N VAL A 12 -22.61 -7.14 -2.88
CA VAL A 12 -23.13 -8.51 -2.86
C VAL A 12 -23.33 -8.92 -1.41
N LEU A 13 -24.59 -9.05 -0.99
CA LEU A 13 -24.98 -9.57 0.32
C LEU A 13 -24.91 -11.11 0.31
N SER A 14 -24.00 -11.68 1.09
CA SER A 14 -23.89 -13.13 1.32
C SER A 14 -24.42 -13.48 2.71
N SER A 15 -25.42 -14.37 2.78
CA SER A 15 -25.95 -14.96 4.02
C SER A 15 -24.95 -15.90 4.71
N PRO A 16 -25.07 -16.16 6.04
CA PRO A 16 -24.02 -16.80 6.81
C PRO A 16 -24.13 -18.33 6.79
N LEU A 17 -23.01 -19.02 6.56
CA LEU A 17 -22.85 -20.42 6.94
C LEU A 17 -21.76 -20.52 8.01
N GLN A 18 -22.18 -21.06 9.16
CA GLN A 18 -21.38 -21.35 10.34
C GLN A 18 -20.18 -22.24 10.00
N GLY A 19 -19.00 -21.77 10.41
CA GLY A 19 -17.74 -22.51 10.36
C GLY A 19 -16.84 -22.02 11.49
N SER A 20 -17.07 -22.60 12.67
CA SER A 20 -16.28 -22.41 13.89
C SER A 20 -14.91 -23.06 13.72
N SER A 21 -13.92 -22.26 13.37
CA SER A 21 -12.60 -22.36 13.97
C SER A 21 -12.41 -21.05 14.74
N ALA A 22 -12.02 -21.14 16.01
CA ALA A 22 -11.61 -19.97 16.79
C ALA A 22 -10.27 -19.46 16.22
N GLY A 23 -10.32 -18.86 15.03
CA GLY A 23 -9.29 -17.96 14.56
C GLY A 23 -9.37 -16.71 15.42
N VAL A 24 -8.23 -16.23 15.91
CA VAL A 24 -8.14 -14.89 16.48
C VAL A 24 -8.71 -13.94 15.44
N SER A 25 -9.88 -13.37 15.69
CA SER A 25 -10.49 -12.41 14.78
C SER A 25 -9.66 -11.14 14.85
N VAL A 26 -8.86 -10.86 13.81
CA VAL A 26 -8.12 -9.60 13.72
C VAL A 26 -9.13 -8.48 13.54
N SER A 27 -9.04 -7.45 14.39
CA SER A 27 -9.93 -6.29 14.31
C SER A 27 -9.67 -5.49 13.03
N HIS A 28 -10.67 -4.72 12.56
CA HIS A 28 -10.50 -3.80 11.43
C HIS A 28 -9.38 -2.80 11.71
N ARG A 29 -9.27 -2.35 12.97
CA ARG A 29 -8.19 -1.48 13.42
C ARG A 29 -6.82 -2.14 13.20
N GLU A 30 -6.58 -3.34 13.73
CA GLU A 30 -5.28 -4.01 13.63
C GLU A 30 -4.87 -4.26 12.17
N TYR A 31 -5.83 -4.60 11.32
CA TYR A 31 -5.58 -4.75 9.89
C TYR A 31 -5.14 -3.43 9.25
N VAL A 32 -5.94 -2.36 9.42
CA VAL A 32 -5.64 -1.04 8.85
C VAL A 32 -4.31 -0.50 9.39
N GLU A 33 -4.03 -0.70 10.68
CA GLU A 33 -2.76 -0.36 11.31
C GLU A 33 -1.58 -1.08 10.65
N THR A 34 -1.72 -2.38 10.38
CA THR A 34 -0.68 -3.18 9.72
C THR A 34 -0.40 -2.67 8.31
N VAL A 35 -1.45 -2.35 7.56
CA VAL A 35 -1.31 -1.73 6.22
C VAL A 35 -0.56 -0.40 6.30
N ILE A 36 -0.92 0.47 7.23
CA ILE A 36 -0.25 1.78 7.39
C ILE A 36 1.25 1.59 7.67
N ARG A 37 1.60 0.66 8.56
CA ARG A 37 3.00 0.33 8.87
C ARG A 37 3.75 -0.21 7.66
N ALA A 38 3.14 -1.12 6.90
CA ALA A 38 3.74 -1.68 5.69
C ALA A 38 3.99 -0.61 4.62
N LEU A 39 3.03 0.31 4.41
CA LEU A 39 3.18 1.43 3.48
C LEU A 39 4.25 2.43 3.94
N SER A 40 4.33 2.72 5.25
CA SER A 40 5.34 3.60 5.84
C SER A 40 6.75 3.02 5.66
N GLN A 41 6.93 1.74 5.99
CA GLN A 41 8.20 1.03 5.78
C GLN A 41 8.62 1.02 4.31
N ALA A 42 7.68 0.74 3.39
CA ALA A 42 7.93 0.80 1.96
C ALA A 42 8.27 2.22 1.47
N HIS A 43 7.65 3.25 2.04
CA HIS A 43 7.98 4.65 1.74
C HIS A 43 9.41 4.99 2.16
N ASP A 44 9.79 4.70 3.40
CA ASP A 44 11.11 4.99 3.96
C ASP A 44 12.22 4.27 3.17
N ALA A 45 11.98 3.00 2.82
CA ALA A 45 12.88 2.22 1.98
C ALA A 45 13.13 2.88 0.61
N LEU A 46 12.07 3.35 -0.04
CA LEU A 46 12.17 4.03 -1.34
C LEU A 46 12.75 5.44 -1.21
N ALA A 47 12.48 6.15 -0.11
CA ALA A 47 13.09 7.44 0.17
C ALA A 47 14.61 7.31 0.34
N ALA A 48 15.08 6.28 1.06
CA ALA A 48 16.50 5.98 1.20
C ALA A 48 17.15 5.65 -0.16
N VAL A 49 16.49 4.83 -1.00
CA VAL A 49 16.94 4.59 -2.39
C VAL A 49 17.08 5.90 -3.16
N ASN A 50 16.08 6.79 -3.08
CA ASN A 50 16.08 8.04 -3.83
C ASN A 50 17.08 9.08 -3.32
N ALA A 51 17.42 9.03 -2.03
CA ALA A 51 18.41 9.92 -1.42
C ALA A 51 19.84 9.60 -1.88
N GLU A 52 20.12 8.35 -2.25
CA GLU A 52 21.44 7.96 -2.76
C GLU A 52 21.67 8.46 -4.20
N SER A 53 22.81 9.11 -4.41
CA SER A 53 23.25 9.60 -5.72
C SER A 53 23.51 8.44 -6.69
N SER A 54 23.19 8.65 -7.96
CA SER A 54 23.53 7.70 -9.03
C SER A 54 25.03 7.68 -9.37
N GLU A 55 25.79 8.67 -8.91
CA GLU A 55 27.25 8.75 -9.10
C GLU A 55 27.99 7.81 -8.14
N ASN A 56 27.42 7.54 -6.96
CA ASN A 56 27.93 6.56 -6.01
C ASN A 56 27.31 5.19 -6.32
N ILE A 57 27.85 4.48 -7.31
CA ILE A 57 27.32 3.20 -7.79
C ILE A 57 27.16 2.18 -6.64
N LEU A 58 28.19 1.99 -5.82
CA LEU A 58 28.16 1.05 -4.70
C LEU A 58 27.11 1.44 -3.64
N GLY A 59 27.03 2.73 -3.28
CA GLY A 59 26.02 3.24 -2.35
C GLY A 59 24.61 3.02 -2.89
N LYS A 60 24.38 3.37 -4.16
CA LYS A 60 23.10 3.18 -4.84
C LYS A 60 22.67 1.72 -4.90
N MET A 61 23.57 0.82 -5.28
CA MET A 61 23.32 -0.62 -5.29
C MET A 61 22.99 -1.15 -3.90
N THR A 62 23.70 -0.68 -2.87
CA THR A 62 23.44 -1.07 -1.47
C THR A 62 22.04 -0.62 -1.04
N ALA A 63 21.68 0.63 -1.30
CA ALA A 63 20.35 1.14 -0.98
C ALA A 63 19.25 0.41 -1.76
N LEU A 64 19.46 0.08 -3.03
CA LEU A 64 18.50 -0.73 -3.81
C LEU A 64 18.30 -2.12 -3.19
N LYS A 65 19.39 -2.80 -2.81
CA LYS A 65 19.35 -4.13 -2.17
C LYS A 65 18.64 -4.08 -0.81
N MET A 66 18.93 -3.07 0.01
CA MET A 66 18.24 -2.86 1.29
C MET A 66 16.76 -2.52 1.08
N GLY A 67 16.44 -1.64 0.13
CA GLY A 67 15.07 -1.27 -0.19
C GLY A 67 14.20 -2.46 -0.58
N LYS A 68 14.77 -3.42 -1.32
CA LYS A 68 14.10 -4.70 -1.61
C LYS A 68 13.78 -5.50 -0.35
N ILE A 69 14.74 -5.65 0.56
CA ILE A 69 14.56 -6.41 1.81
C ILE A 69 13.41 -5.82 2.64
N GLU A 70 13.35 -4.48 2.73
CA GLU A 70 12.28 -3.79 3.45
C GLU A 70 10.92 -3.95 2.77
N LEU A 71 10.85 -3.90 1.43
CA LEU A 71 9.62 -4.17 0.68
C LEU A 71 9.14 -5.62 0.82
N ASP A 72 10.05 -6.59 0.82
CA ASP A 72 9.73 -8.00 1.09
C ASP A 72 9.27 -8.22 2.54
N SER A 73 9.82 -7.46 3.48
CA SER A 73 9.38 -7.45 4.88
C SER A 73 7.96 -6.87 5.01
N ALA A 74 7.70 -5.73 4.36
CA ALA A 74 6.38 -5.12 4.28
C ALA A 74 5.35 -6.09 3.66
N ALA A 75 5.68 -6.77 2.57
CA ALA A 75 4.82 -7.78 1.96
C ALA A 75 4.55 -8.96 2.90
N ARG A 76 5.57 -9.45 3.61
CA ARG A 76 5.42 -10.54 4.60
C ARG A 76 4.51 -10.16 5.76
N SER A 77 4.52 -8.90 6.20
CA SER A 77 3.61 -8.43 7.24
C SER A 77 2.13 -8.50 6.82
N LEU A 78 1.85 -8.46 5.52
CA LEU A 78 0.50 -8.54 4.95
C LEU A 78 0.10 -9.96 4.54
N ALA A 79 1.05 -10.89 4.44
CA ALA A 79 0.79 -12.28 4.03
C ALA A 79 -0.28 -13.00 4.87
N PRO A 80 -0.41 -12.81 6.20
CA PRO A 80 -1.49 -13.43 6.97
C PRO A 80 -2.90 -13.03 6.53
N PHE A 81 -3.05 -11.86 5.90
CA PHE A 81 -4.34 -11.33 5.48
C PHE A 81 -4.74 -11.73 4.06
N THR A 82 -3.87 -12.40 3.29
CA THR A 82 -4.21 -12.89 1.93
C THR A 82 -5.13 -14.11 1.96
N THR A 83 -5.41 -14.65 3.14
CA THR A 83 -6.38 -15.73 3.36
C THR A 83 -7.49 -15.32 4.33
N ASP A 84 -7.66 -14.00 4.55
CA ASP A 84 -8.71 -13.45 5.41
C ASP A 84 -10.11 -13.80 4.89
N ARG A 85 -11.07 -14.00 5.81
CA ARG A 85 -12.48 -14.27 5.48
C ARG A 85 -13.20 -13.01 4.97
N ASN A 86 -12.72 -11.83 5.36
CA ASN A 86 -13.19 -10.57 4.82
C ASN A 86 -12.57 -10.35 3.43
N GLU A 87 -13.38 -10.49 2.38
CA GLU A 87 -12.94 -10.40 0.98
C GLU A 87 -12.26 -9.06 0.65
N ASN A 88 -12.66 -7.95 1.29
CA ASN A 88 -11.99 -6.66 1.08
C ASN A 88 -10.57 -6.69 1.67
N ARG A 89 -10.39 -7.20 2.89
CA ARG A 89 -9.04 -7.32 3.50
C ARG A 89 -8.15 -8.26 2.70
N LYS A 90 -8.70 -9.39 2.25
CA LYS A 90 -8.02 -10.34 1.39
C LYS A 90 -7.57 -9.69 0.08
N THR A 91 -8.50 -9.11 -0.66
CA THR A 91 -8.23 -8.48 -1.96
C THR A 91 -7.20 -7.35 -1.83
N ALA A 92 -7.35 -6.48 -0.83
CA ALA A 92 -6.40 -5.41 -0.58
C ALA A 92 -4.99 -5.93 -0.26
N SER A 93 -4.90 -6.96 0.59
CA SER A 93 -3.62 -7.55 0.98
C SER A 93 -2.92 -8.25 -0.18
N GLU A 94 -3.65 -9.05 -0.98
CA GLU A 94 -3.12 -9.68 -2.19
C GLU A 94 -2.62 -8.63 -3.19
N THR A 95 -3.38 -7.52 -3.34
CA THR A 95 -3.02 -6.41 -4.23
C THR A 95 -1.77 -5.69 -3.73
N LEU A 96 -1.64 -5.41 -2.44
CA LEU A 96 -0.45 -4.78 -1.86
C LEU A 96 0.78 -5.68 -1.94
N VAL A 97 0.65 -6.97 -1.64
CA VAL A 97 1.74 -7.96 -1.79
C VAL A 97 2.21 -8.01 -3.23
N THR A 98 1.27 -8.03 -4.19
CA THR A 98 1.59 -7.98 -5.61
C THR A 98 2.31 -6.69 -5.97
N ALA A 99 1.82 -5.55 -5.50
CA ALA A 99 2.43 -4.25 -5.75
C ALA A 99 3.86 -4.17 -5.20
N PHE A 100 4.09 -4.58 -3.95
CA PHE A 100 5.43 -4.64 -3.37
C PHE A 100 6.35 -5.57 -4.16
N GLY A 101 5.88 -6.75 -4.55
CA GLY A 101 6.65 -7.67 -5.40
C GLY A 101 7.02 -7.08 -6.76
N MET A 102 6.17 -6.25 -7.36
CA MET A 102 6.49 -5.51 -8.60
C MET A 102 7.54 -4.42 -8.37
N VAL A 103 7.48 -3.71 -7.24
CA VAL A 103 8.53 -2.73 -6.89
C VAL A 103 9.86 -3.46 -6.68
N VAL A 104 9.88 -4.58 -5.95
CA VAL A 104 11.08 -5.40 -5.75
C VAL A 104 11.70 -5.81 -7.08
N LYS A 105 10.90 -6.30 -8.04
CA LYS A 105 11.37 -6.62 -9.39
C LYS A 105 11.95 -5.40 -10.12
N SER A 106 11.31 -4.24 -10.01
CA SER A 106 11.83 -2.99 -10.57
C SER A 106 13.19 -2.62 -9.95
N LEU A 107 13.35 -2.77 -8.64
CA LEU A 107 14.64 -2.51 -7.97
C LEU A 107 15.70 -3.54 -8.38
N ASP A 108 15.33 -4.80 -8.58
CA ASP A 108 16.23 -5.83 -9.11
C ASP A 108 16.79 -5.47 -10.49
N MET A 109 15.92 -5.02 -11.39
CA MET A 109 16.33 -4.56 -12.71
C MET A 109 17.30 -3.37 -12.62
N GLN A 110 17.08 -2.46 -11.67
CA GLN A 110 18.00 -1.36 -11.41
C GLN A 110 19.34 -1.83 -10.84
N VAL A 111 19.37 -2.80 -9.93
CA VAL A 111 20.62 -3.39 -9.43
C VAL A 111 21.41 -4.00 -10.58
N SER A 112 20.78 -4.81 -11.43
CA SER A 112 21.45 -5.39 -12.60
C SER A 112 21.98 -4.34 -13.58
N LEU A 113 21.31 -3.17 -13.68
CA LEU A 113 21.80 -2.06 -14.49
C LEU A 113 23.06 -1.43 -13.90
N TYR A 114 23.09 -1.20 -12.59
CA TYR A 114 24.28 -0.66 -11.93
C TYR A 114 25.45 -1.66 -11.94
N GLU A 115 25.18 -2.96 -11.79
CA GLU A 115 26.21 -4.01 -11.94
C GLU A 115 26.81 -4.02 -13.35
N ARG A 116 25.99 -3.81 -14.38
CA ARG A 116 26.47 -3.67 -15.77
C ARG A 116 27.25 -2.37 -15.99
N LEU A 117 26.85 -1.27 -15.37
CA LEU A 117 27.59 0.00 -15.46
C LEU A 117 28.97 -0.09 -14.82
N ASP A 118 29.06 -0.74 -13.66
CA ASP A 118 30.33 -0.92 -12.94
C ASP A 118 31.32 -1.81 -13.71
N GLY A 119 30.82 -2.83 -14.40
CA GLY A 119 31.63 -3.76 -15.20
C GLY A 119 31.83 -3.40 -16.67
N ALA A 120 31.20 -2.34 -17.18
CA ALA A 120 31.25 -1.99 -18.59
C ALA A 120 32.64 -1.50 -19.00
N SER A 121 33.22 -2.13 -20.03
CA SER A 121 34.51 -1.76 -20.60
C SER A 121 34.36 -1.15 -22.01
N SER A 122 33.17 -1.21 -22.59
CA SER A 122 32.85 -0.74 -23.93
C SER A 122 31.40 -0.24 -24.03
N GLU A 123 31.09 0.55 -25.07
CA GLU A 123 29.71 0.97 -25.37
C GLU A 123 28.78 -0.21 -25.71
N ASP A 124 29.34 -1.30 -26.23
CA ASP A 124 28.59 -2.52 -26.54
C ASP A 124 28.01 -3.17 -25.28
N ASP A 125 28.71 -3.07 -24.14
CA ASP A 125 28.24 -3.57 -22.84
C ASP A 125 27.00 -2.83 -22.32
N LEU A 126 26.81 -1.59 -22.80
CA LEU A 126 25.70 -0.70 -22.41
C LEU A 126 24.46 -0.84 -23.32
N LYS A 127 24.55 -1.65 -24.39
CA LYS A 127 23.41 -1.90 -25.29
C LYS A 127 22.23 -2.50 -24.53
N GLY A 128 21.02 -2.04 -24.86
CA GLY A 128 19.77 -2.52 -24.27
C GLY A 128 19.44 -1.99 -22.86
N MET A 129 20.36 -1.27 -22.20
CA MET A 129 20.10 -0.70 -20.87
C MET A 129 18.91 0.26 -20.83
N ARG A 130 18.71 1.04 -21.89
CA ARG A 130 17.54 1.94 -22.01
C ARG A 130 16.21 1.20 -21.93
N SER A 131 16.13 -0.01 -22.51
CA SER A 131 14.92 -0.84 -22.44
C SER A 131 14.66 -1.27 -21.00
N VAL A 132 15.68 -1.77 -20.30
CA VAL A 132 15.57 -2.23 -18.92
C VAL A 132 15.19 -1.08 -17.98
N ILE A 133 15.75 0.12 -18.18
CA ILE A 133 15.35 1.33 -17.41
C ILE A 133 13.87 1.63 -17.64
N SER A 134 13.41 1.59 -18.90
CA SER A 134 12.00 1.81 -19.25
C SER A 134 11.09 0.77 -18.59
N ASP A 135 11.44 -0.51 -18.66
CA ASP A 135 10.65 -1.60 -18.09
C ASP A 135 10.55 -1.51 -16.56
N ALA A 136 11.66 -1.19 -15.88
CA ALA A 136 11.67 -0.95 -14.44
C ALA A 136 10.74 0.22 -14.05
N ALA A 137 10.80 1.32 -14.80
CA ALA A 137 9.94 2.48 -14.58
C ALA A 137 8.44 2.16 -14.82
N VAL A 138 8.13 1.33 -15.82
CA VAL A 138 6.75 0.87 -16.09
C VAL A 138 6.25 -0.01 -14.93
N MET A 139 7.05 -0.97 -14.46
CA MET A 139 6.70 -1.82 -13.33
C MET A 139 6.43 -0.99 -12.07
N TYR A 140 7.29 -0.02 -11.76
CA TYR A 140 7.09 0.86 -10.60
C TYR A 140 5.78 1.68 -10.71
N LYS A 141 5.47 2.21 -11.90
CA LYS A 141 4.22 2.95 -12.13
C LYS A 141 2.99 2.07 -11.97
N GLN A 142 3.03 0.83 -12.47
CA GLN A 142 1.93 -0.12 -12.31
C GLN A 142 1.76 -0.53 -10.84
N ALA A 143 2.84 -0.82 -10.15
CA ALA A 143 2.84 -1.13 -8.73
C ALA A 143 2.22 0.01 -7.91
N SER A 144 2.61 1.25 -8.19
CA SER A 144 2.04 2.42 -7.52
C SER A 144 0.52 2.47 -7.70
N LYS A 145 0.00 2.31 -8.92
CA LYS A 145 -1.45 2.27 -9.17
C LYS A 145 -2.17 1.18 -8.37
N LEU A 146 -1.57 -0.01 -8.27
CA LEU A 146 -2.13 -1.09 -7.45
C LEU A 146 -2.20 -0.73 -5.96
N MET A 147 -1.17 -0.04 -5.42
CA MET A 147 -1.19 0.43 -4.04
C MET A 147 -2.33 1.43 -3.80
N LEU A 148 -2.60 2.33 -4.74
CA LEU A 148 -3.71 3.29 -4.64
C LEU A 148 -5.08 2.58 -4.64
N THR A 149 -5.25 1.59 -5.53
CA THR A 149 -6.47 0.77 -5.55
C THR A 149 -6.64 0.03 -4.23
N ALA A 150 -5.58 -0.61 -3.75
CA ALA A 150 -5.62 -1.36 -2.50
C ALA A 150 -5.95 -0.46 -1.30
N ALA A 151 -5.36 0.74 -1.21
CA ALA A 151 -5.67 1.71 -0.16
C ALA A 151 -7.17 2.01 -0.05
N SER A 152 -7.85 2.17 -1.19
CA SER A 152 -9.30 2.38 -1.20
C SER A 152 -10.06 1.17 -0.66
N VAL A 153 -9.64 -0.04 -1.03
CA VAL A 153 -10.23 -1.29 -0.56
C VAL A 153 -9.95 -1.52 0.93
N VAL A 154 -8.80 -1.10 1.44
CA VAL A 154 -8.47 -1.15 2.88
C VAL A 154 -9.45 -0.29 3.69
N VAL A 155 -9.72 0.93 3.24
CA VAL A 155 -10.73 1.79 3.89
C VAL A 155 -12.10 1.13 3.83
N ALA A 156 -12.51 0.63 2.66
CA ALA A 156 -13.78 -0.07 2.48
C ALA A 156 -13.90 -1.33 3.35
N SER A 157 -12.78 -2.00 3.66
CA SER A 157 -12.78 -3.18 4.53
C SER A 157 -13.25 -2.85 5.95
N ALA A 158 -13.03 -1.61 6.41
CA ALA A 158 -13.45 -1.14 7.73
C ALA A 158 -14.84 -0.48 7.73
N VAL A 159 -15.54 -0.44 6.60
CA VAL A 159 -16.90 0.08 6.50
C VAL A 159 -17.90 -1.06 6.72
N VAL A 160 -18.81 -0.89 7.67
CA VAL A 160 -19.85 -1.87 8.05
C VAL A 160 -21.22 -1.20 8.07
N PRO A 161 -22.33 -1.96 8.01
CA PRO A 161 -23.65 -1.42 8.29
C PRO A 161 -23.70 -0.79 9.70
N ASP A 162 -24.35 0.37 9.82
CA ASP A 162 -24.50 1.05 11.10
C ASP A 162 -25.33 0.20 12.07
N PRO A 163 -24.83 -0.16 13.26
CA PRO A 163 -25.60 -0.94 14.23
C PRO A 163 -26.91 -0.28 14.68
N ALA A 164 -27.00 1.06 14.62
CA ALA A 164 -28.20 1.80 15.00
C ALA A 164 -29.24 1.88 13.88
N ASP A 165 -28.81 1.77 12.62
CA ASP A 165 -29.67 1.87 11.43
C ASP A 165 -29.04 1.15 10.22
N PRO A 166 -28.98 -0.19 10.24
CA PRO A 166 -28.18 -0.98 9.30
C PRO A 166 -28.74 -0.97 7.87
N ASP A 167 -30.02 -0.65 7.71
CA ASP A 167 -30.69 -0.66 6.40
C ASP A 167 -30.46 0.64 5.62
N ASN A 168 -30.13 1.74 6.31
CA ASN A 168 -30.03 3.08 5.69
C ASN A 168 -28.65 3.73 5.84
N HIS A 169 -27.79 3.23 6.73
CA HIS A 169 -26.53 3.89 7.06
C HIS A 169 -25.36 2.91 7.18
N ILE A 170 -24.16 3.45 6.95
CA ILE A 170 -22.87 2.79 7.11
C ILE A 170 -22.03 3.52 8.15
N ALA A 171 -21.11 2.79 8.78
CA ALA A 171 -20.21 3.28 9.80
C ALA A 171 -18.81 2.69 9.62
N LEU A 172 -17.79 3.35 10.18
CA LEU A 172 -16.48 2.74 10.34
C LEU A 172 -16.47 1.84 11.57
N ALA A 173 -16.00 0.60 11.39
CA ALA A 173 -15.87 -0.44 12.40
C ALA A 173 -14.71 -0.18 13.37
N MET A 174 -14.75 0.94 14.10
CA MET A 174 -13.70 1.35 15.04
C MET A 174 -14.21 2.39 16.05
N THR A 175 -13.55 2.53 17.19
CA THR A 175 -13.85 3.60 18.14
C THR A 175 -13.33 4.96 17.66
N ALA A 176 -13.78 6.05 18.31
CA ALA A 176 -13.22 7.39 18.06
C ALA A 176 -11.72 7.47 18.39
N ALA A 177 -11.29 6.75 19.43
CA ALA A 177 -9.88 6.67 19.81
C ALA A 177 -9.05 5.92 18.77
N ASP A 178 -9.57 4.82 18.22
CA ASP A 178 -8.91 4.06 17.14
C ASP A 178 -8.77 4.91 15.89
N LYS A 179 -9.86 5.56 15.46
CA LYS A 179 -9.84 6.48 14.31
C LYS A 179 -8.79 7.58 14.52
N ALA A 180 -8.76 8.22 15.69
CA ALA A 180 -7.79 9.25 16.00
C ALA A 180 -6.35 8.71 15.98
N ALA A 181 -6.11 7.50 16.50
CA ALA A 181 -4.81 6.85 16.48
C ALA A 181 -4.34 6.55 15.06
N LEU A 182 -5.19 5.96 14.21
CA LEU A 182 -4.88 5.67 12.81
C LEU A 182 -4.58 6.94 12.01
N LEU A 183 -5.39 8.00 12.19
CA LEU A 183 -5.14 9.30 11.55
C LEU A 183 -3.82 9.92 12.01
N LYS A 184 -3.47 9.78 13.30
CA LYS A 184 -2.18 10.22 13.82
C LYS A 184 -1.04 9.42 13.18
N MET A 185 -1.15 8.09 13.12
CA MET A 185 -0.16 7.23 12.50
C MET A 185 0.08 7.56 11.03
N LEU A 186 -0.97 7.81 10.26
CA LEU A 186 -0.85 8.26 8.88
C LEU A 186 -0.08 9.59 8.80
N LYS A 187 -0.43 10.57 9.62
CA LYS A 187 0.24 11.89 9.59
C LYS A 187 1.72 11.82 10.02
N THR A 188 2.04 11.03 11.05
CA THR A 188 3.40 10.99 11.61
C THR A 188 4.31 9.94 10.98
N GLY A 189 3.75 8.81 10.53
CA GLY A 189 4.51 7.68 9.97
C GLY A 189 5.12 7.94 8.61
N PHE A 190 4.81 9.08 8.00
CA PHE A 190 5.35 9.52 6.72
C PHE A 190 5.96 10.92 6.90
N GLY A 191 6.62 11.20 8.02
CA GLY A 191 7.42 12.43 8.23
C GLY A 191 6.68 13.77 8.11
N GLY A 192 5.34 13.79 8.12
CA GLY A 192 4.54 14.97 7.78
C GLY A 192 4.46 15.29 6.28
N THR A 193 5.07 14.46 5.42
CA THR A 193 5.16 14.66 3.96
C THR A 193 3.85 14.40 3.21
N LEU A 194 2.87 13.70 3.82
CA LEU A 194 1.57 13.39 3.18
C LEU A 194 0.76 14.61 2.73
N VAL A 195 1.15 15.82 3.15
CA VAL A 195 0.34 17.03 2.99
C VAL A 195 0.72 17.83 1.74
N ASN A 196 1.95 17.75 1.19
CA ASN A 196 2.45 18.87 0.38
C ASN A 196 3.14 18.58 -0.98
N THR A 197 3.27 17.33 -1.46
CA THR A 197 4.03 17.12 -2.72
C THR A 197 3.48 16.04 -3.65
N ILE A 198 3.30 16.41 -4.92
CA ILE A 198 3.22 15.47 -6.05
C ILE A 198 4.67 15.02 -6.29
N GLY A 199 5.04 13.84 -5.76
CA GLY A 199 6.41 13.33 -5.81
C GLY A 199 6.73 12.32 -4.70
N ASP A 200 5.90 12.27 -3.67
CA ASP A 200 6.02 11.30 -2.59
C ASP A 200 5.64 9.91 -3.10
N THR A 201 6.51 8.94 -2.89
CA THR A 201 6.52 7.59 -3.47
C THR A 201 5.13 6.92 -3.54
N GLY A 202 4.94 5.92 -4.41
CA GLY A 202 3.67 5.17 -4.52
C GLY A 202 2.99 4.82 -3.17
N PRO A 203 3.74 4.31 -2.17
CA PRO A 203 3.22 4.07 -0.82
C PRO A 203 2.71 5.31 -0.08
N ALA A 204 3.38 6.46 -0.18
CA ALA A 204 2.92 7.71 0.44
C ALA A 204 1.65 8.23 -0.22
N THR A 205 1.52 8.12 -1.54
CA THR A 205 0.27 8.48 -2.22
C THR A 205 -0.89 7.56 -1.79
N ALA A 206 -0.64 6.26 -1.64
CA ALA A 206 -1.62 5.32 -1.11
C ALA A 206 -2.04 5.66 0.34
N ALA A 207 -1.07 6.00 1.19
CA ALA A 207 -1.34 6.44 2.56
C ALA A 207 -2.13 7.75 2.62
N LYS A 208 -1.89 8.69 1.70
CA LYS A 208 -2.70 9.91 1.57
C LYS A 208 -4.17 9.59 1.26
N LEU A 209 -4.44 8.64 0.35
CA LEU A 209 -5.81 8.19 0.09
C LEU A 209 -6.46 7.55 1.33
N MET A 210 -5.69 6.78 2.10
CA MET A 210 -6.20 6.24 3.38
C MET A 210 -6.50 7.37 4.38
N LEU A 211 -5.65 8.40 4.45
CA LEU A 211 -5.86 9.56 5.32
C LEU A 211 -7.13 10.32 4.93
N GLU A 212 -7.33 10.57 3.64
CA GLU A 212 -8.55 11.21 3.11
C GLU A 212 -9.79 10.35 3.35
N GLY A 213 -9.69 9.03 3.12
CA GLY A 213 -10.79 8.08 3.32
C GLY A 213 -11.20 7.92 4.78
N ILE A 214 -10.26 7.63 5.69
CA ILE A 214 -10.54 7.49 7.13
C ILE A 214 -10.92 8.85 7.73
N GLY A 215 -10.37 9.95 7.22
CA GLY A 215 -10.57 11.31 7.73
C GLY A 215 -11.97 11.88 7.50
N GLN A 216 -12.81 11.27 6.67
CA GLN A 216 -14.19 11.74 6.45
C GLN A 216 -15.02 11.68 7.73
N ASP A 217 -16.16 12.39 7.73
CA ASP A 217 -17.08 12.43 8.85
C ASP A 217 -17.96 11.16 8.91
N TRP A 218 -17.34 10.07 9.34
CA TRP A 218 -17.97 8.76 9.49
C TRP A 218 -18.73 8.63 10.80
N ARG A 219 -19.90 7.97 10.75
CA ARG A 219 -20.45 7.28 11.93
C ARG A 219 -19.48 6.20 12.38
N LEU A 220 -19.47 5.92 13.69
CA LEU A 220 -18.54 4.98 14.30
C LEU A 220 -19.30 3.80 14.92
N ALA A 221 -18.87 2.59 14.60
CA ALA A 221 -19.43 1.34 15.06
C ALA A 221 -18.32 0.53 15.75
N PRO A 222 -18.07 0.71 17.06
CA PRO A 222 -17.04 -0.05 17.74
C PRO A 222 -17.32 -1.56 17.64
N GLU A 223 -16.28 -2.33 17.35
CA GLU A 223 -16.37 -3.80 17.38
C GLU A 223 -16.75 -4.26 18.81
N LYS A 224 -17.65 -5.24 18.89
CA LYS A 224 -18.10 -5.83 20.16
C LYS A 224 -17.12 -6.87 20.68
#